data_AF-A0A1I2LL10-F1
#
_entry.id   AF-A0A1I2LL10-F1
#
_cell.length_a   1.000
_cell.length_b   1.000
_cell.length_c   1.000
_cell.angle_alpha   90.00
_cell.angle_beta   90.00
_cell.angle_gamma   90.00
#
_symmetry.space_group_name_H-M   'P 1'
#
loop_
_entity.id
_entity.type
_entity.pdbx_description
1 polymer ?
#
loop_
_entity_poly.entity_id
_entity_poly.type
_entity_poly.pdbx_seq_one_letter_code
_entity_poly.pdbx_strand_id
1 'polypeptide(L)'
;MQPIRIIRHRTLIITTALALLWPAGAACQGMPVYDNTNFVSLVKSLVESAKQTANLVKTVNFLKAQKENIEKVNSVVRDLQAVREIGRNNERLIAVMQNDLRDILDSPYIKPGEVTKVTESFNSVVENSLVTLDFIDEILSSDHLKMSDAERAEVLKQKELESKEMVTDVRLKTKRYREIISFRKMQDKINNRETTY
;
A
#
# COMPACT_ATOMS: atom_id res chain seq x y z
N MET A 1 -25.07 -64.93 -34.96
CA MET A 1 -24.45 -63.68 -35.43
C MET A 1 -24.99 -62.50 -34.62
N GLN A 2 -24.13 -61.91 -33.78
CA GLN A 2 -24.01 -60.49 -33.38
C GLN A 2 -25.29 -59.60 -33.34
N PRO A 3 -25.84 -59.28 -32.15
CA PRO A 3 -26.45 -57.95 -31.95
C PRO A 3 -26.03 -57.23 -30.65
N ILE A 4 -25.08 -57.77 -29.88
CA ILE A 4 -24.71 -57.19 -28.57
C ILE A 4 -23.74 -56.00 -28.71
N ARG A 5 -22.99 -55.91 -29.82
CA ARG A 5 -21.97 -54.86 -30.02
C ARG A 5 -22.59 -53.48 -30.32
N ILE A 6 -23.72 -53.42 -31.05
CA ILE A 6 -24.32 -52.17 -31.55
C ILE A 6 -24.92 -51.32 -30.40
N ILE A 7 -25.50 -51.96 -29.38
CA ILE A 7 -26.12 -51.27 -28.24
C ILE A 7 -25.05 -50.54 -27.40
N ARG A 8 -23.86 -51.14 -27.24
CA ARG A 8 -22.75 -50.56 -26.46
C ARG A 8 -22.16 -49.29 -27.09
N HIS A 9 -22.21 -49.17 -28.42
CA HIS A 9 -21.73 -47.97 -29.11
C HIS A 9 -22.74 -46.82 -29.02
N ARG A 10 -24.04 -47.11 -29.07
CA ARG A 10 -25.11 -46.11 -28.92
C ARG A 10 -25.17 -45.53 -27.51
N THR A 11 -25.00 -46.36 -26.48
CA THR A 11 -24.89 -45.88 -25.10
C THR A 11 -23.64 -45.04 -24.87
N LEU A 12 -22.50 -45.41 -25.47
CA LEU A 12 -21.26 -44.62 -25.42
C LEU A 12 -21.40 -43.23 -26.06
N ILE A 13 -22.12 -43.14 -27.19
CA ILE A 13 -22.36 -41.85 -27.87
C ILE A 13 -23.27 -40.96 -27.02
N ILE A 14 -24.31 -41.51 -26.40
CA ILE A 14 -25.25 -40.76 -25.56
C ILE A 14 -24.58 -40.28 -24.27
N THR A 15 -23.72 -41.08 -23.63
CA THR A 15 -22.97 -40.67 -22.43
C THR A 15 -21.92 -39.59 -22.74
N THR A 16 -21.31 -39.63 -23.93
CA THR A 16 -20.31 -38.63 -24.34
C THR A 16 -20.97 -37.30 -24.73
N ALA A 17 -22.15 -37.34 -25.34
CA ALA A 17 -22.94 -36.14 -25.63
C ALA A 17 -23.47 -35.46 -24.35
N LEU A 18 -23.83 -36.25 -23.32
CA LEU A 18 -24.31 -35.73 -22.04
C LEU A 18 -23.20 -35.08 -21.20
N ALA A 19 -21.95 -35.55 -21.33
CA ALA A 19 -20.78 -34.95 -20.68
C ALA A 19 -20.36 -33.61 -21.30
N LEU A 20 -20.61 -33.40 -22.60
CA LEU A 20 -20.37 -32.14 -23.32
C LEU A 20 -21.44 -31.06 -23.06
N LEU A 21 -22.59 -31.46 -22.52
CA LEU A 21 -23.72 -30.58 -22.17
C LEU A 21 -23.71 -30.15 -20.69
N TRP A 22 -22.72 -30.59 -19.89
CA TRP A 22 -22.52 -30.00 -18.58
C TRP A 22 -22.02 -28.56 -18.75
N PRO A 23 -22.61 -27.57 -18.07
CA PRO A 23 -22.11 -26.22 -18.14
C PRO A 23 -20.67 -26.22 -17.61
N ALA A 24 -19.75 -25.69 -18.40
CA ALA A 24 -18.38 -25.37 -17.97
C ALA A 24 -18.35 -24.24 -16.91
N GLY A 25 -19.32 -24.22 -16.00
CA GLY A 25 -19.58 -23.14 -15.04
C GLY A 25 -18.75 -23.21 -13.76
N ALA A 26 -17.85 -24.19 -13.61
CA ALA A 26 -17.13 -24.43 -12.36
C ALA A 26 -15.62 -24.12 -12.40
N ALA A 27 -15.08 -23.59 -13.50
CA ALA A 27 -13.66 -23.19 -13.59
C ALA A 27 -13.44 -21.68 -13.79
N CYS A 28 -14.50 -20.88 -13.74
CA CYS A 28 -14.43 -19.42 -13.69
C CYS A 28 -14.97 -18.92 -12.35
N GLN A 29 -14.53 -19.51 -11.23
CA GLN A 29 -14.52 -18.70 -10.01
C GLN A 29 -13.47 -17.63 -10.25
N GLY A 30 -13.94 -16.40 -10.49
CA GLY A 30 -13.07 -15.24 -10.51
C GLY A 30 -12.20 -15.31 -9.25
N MET A 31 -10.87 -15.23 -9.44
CA MET A 31 -9.96 -14.88 -8.34
C MET A 31 -10.65 -13.77 -7.53
N PRO A 32 -10.68 -13.84 -6.19
CA PRO A 32 -11.32 -12.81 -5.38
C PRO A 32 -10.82 -11.46 -5.89
N VAL A 33 -11.72 -10.71 -6.53
CA VAL A 33 -11.39 -9.40 -7.07
C VAL A 33 -11.24 -8.52 -5.85
N TYR A 34 -10.00 -8.21 -5.49
CA TYR A 34 -9.73 -7.31 -4.40
C TYR A 34 -10.35 -5.96 -4.75
N ASP A 35 -11.36 -5.58 -3.98
CA ASP A 35 -12.09 -4.34 -4.18
C ASP A 35 -11.17 -3.18 -3.81
N ASN A 36 -10.80 -2.38 -4.80
CA ASN A 36 -10.00 -1.17 -4.65
C ASN A 36 -10.66 -0.14 -3.71
N THR A 37 -11.95 -0.29 -3.40
CA THR A 37 -12.67 0.47 -2.38
C THR A 37 -12.01 0.37 -0.99
N ASN A 38 -11.49 -0.81 -0.61
CA ASN A 38 -10.79 -0.97 0.66
C ASN A 38 -9.53 -0.09 0.70
N PHE A 39 -8.73 -0.10 -0.36
CA PHE A 39 -7.54 0.74 -0.43
C PHE A 39 -7.84 2.24 -0.39
N VAL A 40 -8.89 2.69 -1.07
CA VAL A 40 -9.31 4.10 -1.00
C VAL A 40 -9.67 4.49 0.43
N SER A 41 -10.33 3.61 1.18
CA SER A 41 -10.61 3.84 2.60
C SER A 41 -9.33 3.90 3.44
N LEU A 42 -8.37 3.01 3.21
CA LEU A 42 -7.08 3.00 3.92
C LEU A 42 -6.28 4.28 3.65
N VAL A 43 -6.22 4.73 2.39
CA VAL A 43 -5.57 6.00 2.03
C VAL A 43 -6.30 7.18 2.67
N LYS A 44 -7.64 7.17 2.70
CA LYS A 44 -8.42 8.22 3.35
C LYS A 44 -8.14 8.27 4.86
N SER A 45 -8.15 7.13 5.53
CA SER A 45 -7.79 7.01 6.95
C SER A 45 -6.38 7.48 7.21
N LEU A 46 -5.44 7.15 6.33
CA LEU A 46 -4.05 7.61 6.41
C LEU A 46 -3.97 9.14 6.29
N VAL A 47 -4.74 9.74 5.38
CA VAL A 47 -4.81 11.20 5.21
C VAL A 47 -5.45 11.89 6.41
N GLU A 48 -6.46 11.29 7.02
CA GLU A 48 -7.09 11.82 8.24
C GLU A 48 -6.12 11.76 9.43
N SER A 49 -5.48 10.61 9.61
CA SER A 49 -4.41 10.40 10.60
C SER A 49 -3.22 11.35 10.36
N ALA A 50 -2.93 11.68 9.09
CA ALA A 50 -1.92 12.68 8.72
C ALA A 50 -2.23 14.06 9.30
N LYS A 51 -3.48 14.49 9.19
CA LYS A 51 -3.91 15.82 9.68
C LYS A 51 -3.77 15.90 11.19
N GLN A 52 -4.16 14.84 11.90
CA GLN A 52 -3.93 14.71 13.33
C GLN A 52 -2.43 14.74 13.64
N THR A 53 -1.63 13.96 12.92
CA THR A 53 -0.17 13.91 13.08
C THR A 53 0.50 15.26 12.84
N ALA A 54 0.09 16.03 11.83
CA ALA A 54 0.65 17.35 11.55
C ALA A 54 0.43 18.32 12.72
N ASN A 55 -0.71 18.22 13.41
CA ASN A 55 -0.96 18.96 14.63
C ASN A 55 -0.08 18.46 15.79
N LEU A 56 0.06 17.14 15.96
CA LEU A 56 0.95 16.54 16.96
C LEU A 56 2.42 16.93 16.74
N VAL A 57 2.91 16.91 15.51
CA VAL A 57 4.28 17.32 15.14
C VAL A 57 4.51 18.80 15.47
N LYS A 58 3.53 19.67 15.24
CA LYS A 58 3.60 21.08 15.67
C LYS A 58 3.72 21.18 17.19
N THR A 59 2.93 20.43 17.94
CA THR A 59 3.01 20.36 19.41
C THR A 59 4.38 19.87 19.87
N VAL A 60 4.90 18.79 19.29
CA VAL A 60 6.23 18.25 19.58
C VAL A 60 7.34 19.26 19.27
N ASN A 61 7.24 20.02 18.18
CA ASN A 61 8.18 21.09 17.86
C ASN A 61 8.18 22.20 18.91
N PHE A 62 6.99 22.61 19.36
CA PHE A 62 6.84 23.59 20.43
C PHE A 62 7.43 23.08 21.75
N LEU A 63 7.17 21.82 22.11
CA LEU A 63 7.74 21.19 23.31
C LEU A 63 9.26 21.09 23.23
N LYS A 64 9.81 20.71 22.07
CA LYS A 64 11.26 20.64 21.85
C LYS A 64 11.92 22.00 22.01
N ALA A 65 11.36 23.04 21.38
CA ALA A 65 11.90 24.41 21.49
C ALA A 65 11.90 24.93 22.93
N GLN A 66 10.89 24.57 23.73
CA GLN A 66 10.87 24.93 25.15
C GLN A 66 11.89 24.14 25.98
N LYS A 67 12.05 22.84 25.71
CA LYS A 67 12.99 21.97 26.45
C LYS A 67 14.45 22.21 26.11
N GLU A 68 14.79 22.69 24.92
CA GLU A 68 16.18 23.04 24.56
C GLU A 68 16.71 24.28 25.30
N ASN A 69 15.82 25.16 25.75
CA ASN A 69 16.15 26.38 26.50
C ASN A 69 16.31 26.15 28.01
N ILE A 70 15.86 25.00 28.53
CA ILE A 70 15.95 24.60 29.94
C ILE A 70 16.98 23.46 30.01
N GLU A 71 17.99 23.57 30.87
CA GLU A 71 19.18 22.69 30.93
C GLU A 71 18.95 21.23 30.44
N LYS A 72 19.68 20.88 29.36
CA LYS A 72 19.82 19.58 28.66
C LYS A 72 19.23 18.35 29.38
N VAL A 73 17.93 18.13 29.26
CA VAL A 73 17.34 16.80 29.45
C VAL A 73 17.50 16.00 28.14
N ASN A 74 18.68 15.40 27.96
CA ASN A 74 19.10 14.77 26.70
C ASN A 74 18.17 13.63 26.23
N SER A 75 17.52 12.90 27.13
CA SER A 75 16.54 11.85 26.77
C SER A 75 15.29 12.43 26.12
N VAL A 76 14.60 13.35 26.79
CA VAL A 76 13.32 13.94 26.32
C VAL A 76 13.47 14.66 24.98
N VAL A 77 14.58 15.39 24.78
CA VAL A 77 14.83 16.08 23.50
C VAL A 77 15.04 15.08 22.36
N ARG A 78 15.68 13.92 22.62
CA ARG A 78 15.84 12.84 21.64
C ARG A 78 14.52 12.18 21.30
N ASP A 79 13.67 11.94 22.29
CA ASP A 79 12.34 11.33 22.07
C ASP A 79 11.44 12.25 21.24
N LEU A 80 11.39 13.54 21.58
CA LEU A 80 10.66 14.54 20.79
C LEU A 80 11.21 14.64 19.36
N GLN A 81 12.52 14.49 19.17
CA GLN A 81 13.11 14.45 17.84
C GLN A 81 12.72 13.19 17.06
N ALA A 82 12.70 12.02 17.69
CA ALA A 82 12.27 10.78 17.05
C ALA A 82 10.81 10.90 16.58
N VAL A 83 9.92 11.36 17.46
CA VAL A 83 8.50 11.58 17.12
C VAL A 83 8.34 12.57 15.96
N ARG A 84 9.10 13.68 15.98
CA ARG A 84 9.11 14.65 14.87
C ARG A 84 9.53 14.01 13.55
N GLU A 85 10.59 13.21 13.54
CA GLU A 85 11.08 12.56 12.31
C GLU A 85 10.10 11.50 11.79
N ILE A 86 9.47 10.72 12.68
CA ILE A 86 8.40 9.80 12.29
C ILE A 86 7.24 10.58 11.64
N GLY A 87 6.78 11.66 12.26
CA GLY A 87 5.72 12.50 11.72
C GLY A 87 6.04 13.04 10.32
N ARG A 88 7.27 13.53 10.11
CA ARG A 88 7.76 13.98 8.78
C ARG A 88 7.82 12.86 7.74
N ASN A 89 8.21 11.66 8.15
CA ASN A 89 8.24 10.51 7.26
C ASN A 89 6.83 10.11 6.84
N ASN A 90 5.86 10.14 7.76
CA ASN A 90 4.46 9.91 7.44
C ASN A 90 3.90 10.99 6.51
N GLU A 91 4.18 12.29 6.74
CA GLU A 91 3.77 13.35 5.80
C GLU A 91 4.25 13.06 4.36
N ARG A 92 5.48 12.55 4.20
CA ARG A 92 6.02 12.14 2.89
C ARG A 92 5.28 10.93 2.33
N LEU A 93 4.99 9.91 3.15
CA LEU A 93 4.20 8.75 2.73
C LEU A 93 2.84 9.19 2.19
N ILE A 94 2.14 10.04 2.93
CA ILE A 94 0.84 10.59 2.52
C ILE A 94 0.94 11.35 1.21
N ALA A 95 1.96 12.19 1.02
CA ALA A 95 2.15 12.91 -0.23
C ALA A 95 2.34 11.98 -1.44
N VAL A 96 3.08 10.87 -1.28
CA VAL A 96 3.23 9.86 -2.34
C VAL A 96 1.91 9.12 -2.58
N MET A 97 1.17 8.76 -1.53
CA MET A 97 -0.10 8.05 -1.66
C MET A 97 -1.20 8.90 -2.30
N GLN A 98 -1.23 10.20 -2.03
CA GLN A 98 -2.23 11.11 -2.58
C GLN A 98 -1.95 11.52 -4.03
N ASN A 99 -0.69 11.86 -4.32
CA ASN A 99 -0.33 12.46 -5.60
C ASN A 99 0.25 11.42 -6.55
N ASP A 100 1.39 10.82 -6.17
CA ASP A 100 2.14 9.96 -7.07
C ASP A 100 1.38 8.68 -7.42
N LEU A 101 0.70 8.07 -6.44
CA LEU A 101 -0.07 6.86 -6.69
C LEU A 101 -1.30 7.14 -7.54
N ARG A 102 -1.97 8.27 -7.32
CA ARG A 102 -3.08 8.69 -8.18
C ARG A 102 -2.59 8.89 -9.62
N ASP A 103 -1.47 9.56 -9.82
CA ASP A 103 -0.88 9.74 -11.15
C ASP A 103 -0.54 8.40 -11.83
N ILE A 104 -0.09 7.41 -11.05
CA ILE A 104 0.16 6.06 -11.55
C ILE A 104 -1.16 5.38 -11.96
N LEU A 105 -2.17 5.40 -11.09
CA LEU A 105 -3.44 4.71 -11.31
C LEU A 105 -4.27 5.35 -12.43
N ASP A 106 -4.21 6.68 -12.57
CA ASP A 106 -4.90 7.44 -13.63
C ASP A 106 -4.17 7.37 -14.99
N SER A 107 -3.00 6.72 -15.05
CA SER A 107 -2.22 6.61 -16.27
C SER A 107 -2.87 5.68 -17.30
N PRO A 108 -3.02 6.09 -18.57
CA PRO A 108 -3.55 5.22 -19.63
C PRO A 108 -2.61 4.05 -19.97
N TYR A 109 -1.39 4.08 -19.44
CA TYR A 109 -0.38 3.04 -19.63
C TYR A 109 -0.37 1.98 -18.51
N ILE A 110 -1.24 2.10 -17.50
CA ILE A 110 -1.50 1.03 -16.52
C ILE A 110 -2.71 0.22 -16.98
N LYS A 111 -2.57 -1.10 -17.04
CA LYS A 111 -3.68 -1.97 -17.47
C LYS A 111 -4.70 -2.10 -16.33
N PRO A 112 -5.99 -2.30 -16.63
CA PRO A 112 -7.02 -2.47 -15.61
C PRO A 112 -6.70 -3.56 -14.56
N GLY A 113 -6.16 -4.70 -14.99
CA GLY A 113 -5.75 -5.78 -14.07
C GLY A 113 -4.44 -5.52 -13.30
N GLU A 114 -3.70 -4.47 -13.61
CA GLU A 114 -2.51 -4.05 -12.88
C GLU A 114 -2.83 -3.06 -11.77
N VAL A 115 -3.97 -2.36 -11.84
CA VAL A 115 -4.47 -1.45 -10.80
C VAL A 115 -4.47 -2.15 -9.44
N THR A 116 -5.04 -3.35 -9.37
CA THR A 116 -5.05 -4.15 -8.13
C THR A 116 -3.64 -4.45 -7.63
N LYS A 117 -2.72 -4.85 -8.51
CA LYS A 117 -1.33 -5.16 -8.12
C LYS A 117 -0.55 -3.94 -7.66
N VAL A 118 -0.78 -2.79 -8.30
CA VAL A 118 -0.20 -1.51 -7.89
C VAL A 118 -0.69 -1.21 -6.48
N THR A 119 -2.01 -1.18 -6.27
CA THR A 119 -2.67 -0.95 -4.99
C THR A 119 -2.16 -1.89 -3.89
N GLU A 120 -2.17 -3.21 -4.11
CA GLU A 120 -1.66 -4.21 -3.16
C GLU A 120 -0.22 -3.97 -2.75
N SER A 121 0.62 -3.50 -3.69
CA SER A 121 2.02 -3.21 -3.39
C SER A 121 2.20 -2.04 -2.41
N PHE A 122 1.20 -1.18 -2.26
CA PHE A 122 1.20 -0.06 -1.31
C PHE A 122 0.40 -0.31 -0.04
N ASN A 123 -0.54 -1.28 -0.03
CA ASN A 123 -1.39 -1.61 1.13
C ASN A 123 -0.58 -1.77 2.42
N SER A 124 0.45 -2.61 2.40
CA SER A 124 1.25 -2.90 3.60
C SER A 124 1.94 -1.66 4.16
N VAL A 125 2.30 -0.69 3.30
CA VAL A 125 2.93 0.54 3.77
C VAL A 125 1.91 1.48 4.40
N VAL A 126 0.70 1.53 3.84
CA VAL A 126 -0.41 2.33 4.40
C VAL A 126 -0.83 1.77 5.76
N GLU A 127 -1.02 0.46 5.86
CA GLU A 127 -1.39 -0.21 7.11
C GLU A 127 -0.33 0.01 8.21
N ASN A 128 0.95 -0.21 7.89
CA ASN A 128 2.02 0.01 8.87
C ASN A 128 2.17 1.49 9.27
N SER A 129 1.90 2.42 8.35
CA SER A 129 1.91 3.85 8.65
C SER A 129 0.80 4.22 9.62
N LEU A 130 -0.42 3.70 9.43
CA LEU A 130 -1.54 3.90 10.37
C LEU A 130 -1.19 3.40 11.78
N VAL A 131 -0.68 2.18 11.90
CA VAL A 131 -0.23 1.61 13.20
C VAL A 131 0.84 2.49 13.85
N THR A 132 1.76 3.04 13.05
CA THR A 132 2.82 3.93 13.55
C THR A 132 2.26 5.26 14.05
N LEU A 133 1.21 5.79 13.41
CA LEU A 133 0.56 7.02 13.82
C LEU A 133 -0.27 6.84 15.08
N ASP A 134 -1.02 5.74 15.18
CA ASP A 134 -1.77 5.38 16.40
C ASP A 134 -0.82 5.27 17.60
N PHE A 135 0.34 4.64 17.40
CA PHE A 135 1.36 4.53 18.44
C PHE A 135 1.94 5.89 18.88
N ILE A 136 2.12 6.83 17.94
CA ILE A 136 2.56 8.19 18.28
C ILE A 136 1.48 8.92 19.08
N ASP A 137 0.22 8.79 18.67
CA ASP A 137 -0.90 9.40 19.38
C ASP A 137 -0.97 8.84 20.81
N GLU A 138 -0.81 7.52 20.99
CA GLU A 138 -0.75 6.88 22.31
C GLU A 138 0.43 7.38 23.17
N ILE A 139 1.64 7.45 22.62
CA ILE A 139 2.83 7.95 23.35
C ILE A 139 2.67 9.41 23.80
N LEU A 140 2.04 10.24 22.97
CA LEU A 140 1.90 11.68 23.24
C LEU A 140 0.69 12.02 24.10
N SER A 141 -0.35 11.18 24.09
CA SER A 141 -1.60 11.38 24.84
C SER A 141 -1.57 10.72 26.22
N SER A 142 -0.84 9.62 26.38
CA SER A 142 -0.70 8.96 27.67
C SER A 142 0.48 9.55 28.45
N ASP A 143 0.18 10.29 29.52
CA ASP A 143 1.16 10.93 30.40
C ASP A 143 2.17 9.92 31.01
N HIS A 144 1.85 8.61 30.98
CA HIS A 144 2.71 7.53 31.43
C HIS A 144 2.35 6.20 30.75
N LEU A 145 3.03 5.82 29.68
CA LEU A 145 3.14 4.40 29.35
C LEU A 145 3.85 3.68 30.50
N LYS A 146 3.44 2.45 30.82
CA LYS A 146 4.05 1.59 31.86
C LYS A 146 5.51 1.18 31.56
N MET A 147 6.17 1.84 30.60
CA MET A 147 7.54 1.61 30.15
C MET A 147 8.50 2.64 30.75
N SER A 148 9.72 2.22 31.01
CA SER A 148 10.82 3.10 31.41
C SER A 148 11.21 4.07 30.27
N ASP A 149 11.83 5.20 30.61
CA ASP A 149 12.32 6.17 29.61
C ASP A 149 13.30 5.54 28.61
N ALA A 150 14.06 4.53 29.03
CA ALA A 150 14.98 3.79 28.14
C ALA A 150 14.22 2.92 27.13
N GLU A 151 13.23 2.16 27.59
CA GLU A 151 12.38 1.34 26.72
C GLU A 151 11.59 2.22 25.74
N ARG A 152 11.08 3.37 26.19
CA ARG A 152 10.39 4.34 25.32
C ARG A 152 11.30 4.86 24.21
N ALA A 153 12.52 5.28 24.57
CA ALA A 153 13.50 5.79 23.61
C ALA A 153 13.88 4.72 22.57
N GLU A 154 14.02 3.46 22.98
CA GLU A 154 14.31 2.34 22.09
C GLU A 154 13.16 2.08 21.11
N VAL A 155 11.91 2.00 21.59
CA VAL A 155 10.76 1.77 20.72
C VAL A 155 10.56 2.96 19.76
N LEU A 156 10.69 4.20 20.24
CA LEU A 156 10.64 5.38 19.38
C LEU A 156 11.73 5.35 18.31
N LYS A 157 12.94 4.88 18.66
CA LYS A 157 14.03 4.76 17.70
C LYS A 157 13.74 3.71 16.63
N GLN A 158 13.18 2.57 17.05
CA GLN A 158 12.77 1.51 16.14
C GLN A 158 11.68 2.00 15.18
N LYS A 159 10.66 2.71 15.69
CA LYS A 159 9.61 3.32 14.85
C LYS A 159 10.14 4.41 13.91
N GLU A 160 11.13 5.18 14.34
CA GLU A 160 11.85 6.12 13.48
C GLU A 160 12.50 5.39 12.29
N LEU A 161 13.17 4.26 12.54
CA LEU A 161 13.80 3.46 11.50
C LEU A 161 12.75 2.86 10.54
N GLU A 162 11.73 2.20 11.08
CA GLU A 162 10.61 1.63 10.30
C GLU A 162 9.97 2.69 9.40
N SER A 163 9.74 3.90 9.92
CA SER A 163 9.17 4.99 9.13
C SER A 163 10.06 5.43 7.96
N LYS A 164 11.38 5.38 8.09
CA LYS A 164 12.34 5.69 7.01
C LYS A 164 12.36 4.59 5.95
N GLU A 165 12.29 3.34 6.38
CA GLU A 165 12.23 2.19 5.48
C GLU A 165 10.95 2.21 4.66
N MET A 166 9.80 2.48 5.29
CA MET A 166 8.52 2.67 4.60
C MET A 166 8.60 3.76 3.52
N VAL A 167 9.18 4.93 3.83
CA VAL A 167 9.37 6.01 2.84
C VAL A 167 10.25 5.55 1.68
N THR A 168 11.30 4.79 1.97
CA THR A 168 12.21 4.27 0.93
C THR A 168 11.51 3.27 0.04
N ASP A 169 10.78 2.32 0.63
CA ASP A 169 10.03 1.30 -0.09
C ASP A 169 8.98 1.93 -1.02
N VAL A 170 8.20 2.87 -0.51
CA VAL A 170 7.20 3.61 -1.30
C VAL A 170 7.85 4.37 -2.46
N ARG A 171 8.99 5.04 -2.24
CA ARG A 171 9.70 5.73 -3.32
C ARG A 171 10.20 4.78 -4.40
N LEU A 172 10.72 3.61 -4.01
CA LEU A 172 11.19 2.61 -4.97
C LEU A 172 10.02 2.03 -5.78
N LYS A 173 8.90 1.69 -5.15
CA LYS A 173 7.70 1.22 -5.84
C LYS A 173 7.16 2.27 -6.80
N THR A 174 7.04 3.53 -6.37
CA THR A 174 6.61 4.64 -7.22
C THR A 174 7.54 4.81 -8.43
N LYS A 175 8.87 4.78 -8.21
CA LYS A 175 9.85 4.87 -9.30
C LYS A 175 9.65 3.75 -10.32
N ARG A 176 9.51 2.51 -9.86
CA ARG A 176 9.28 1.34 -10.72
C ARG A 176 8.06 1.51 -11.60
N TYR A 177 6.92 1.95 -11.06
CA TYR A 177 5.71 2.13 -11.86
C TYR A 177 5.83 3.30 -12.85
N ARG A 178 6.51 4.39 -12.47
CA ARG A 178 6.82 5.49 -13.39
C ARG A 178 7.68 5.03 -14.57
N GLU A 179 8.65 4.16 -14.33
CA GLU A 179 9.50 3.57 -15.39
C GLU A 179 8.69 2.65 -16.32
N ILE A 180 7.76 1.85 -15.76
CA ILE A 180 6.87 1.01 -16.57
C ILE A 180 5.98 1.88 -17.48
N ILE A 181 5.40 2.95 -16.93
CA ILE A 181 4.57 3.90 -17.67
C ILE A 181 5.39 4.57 -18.78
N SER A 182 6.59 5.05 -18.48
CA SER A 182 7.44 5.73 -19.46
C SER A 182 7.86 4.79 -20.59
N PHE A 183 8.22 3.54 -20.26
CA PHE A 183 8.55 2.51 -21.24
C PHE A 183 7.38 2.24 -22.19
N ARG A 184 6.17 2.03 -21.66
CA ARG A 184 4.97 1.78 -22.47
C ARG A 184 4.59 2.98 -23.34
N LYS A 185 4.73 4.20 -22.80
CA LYS A 185 4.56 5.43 -23.56
C LYS A 185 5.54 5.53 -24.73
N MET A 186 6.79 5.10 -24.55
CA MET A 186 7.76 5.04 -25.64
C MET A 186 7.37 3.99 -26.69
N GLN A 187 6.92 2.81 -26.27
CA GLN A 187 6.44 1.77 -27.19
C GLN A 187 5.27 2.26 -28.03
N ASP A 188 4.28 2.89 -27.41
CA ASP A 188 3.11 3.46 -28.09
C ASP A 188 3.51 4.51 -29.13
N LYS A 189 4.41 5.43 -28.74
CA LYS A 189 5.00 6.43 -29.65
C LYS A 189 5.83 5.85 -30.79
N ILE A 190 6.35 4.63 -30.68
CA ILE A 190 7.09 3.96 -31.76
C ILE A 190 6.11 3.25 -32.69
N ASN A 191 5.11 2.57 -32.12
CA ASN A 191 4.13 1.79 -32.87
C ASN A 191 3.19 2.67 -33.70
N ASN A 192 2.83 3.87 -33.20
CA ASN A 192 1.93 4.79 -33.87
C ASN A 192 2.66 5.88 -34.69
N ARG A 193 3.94 5.68 -35.06
CA ARG A 193 4.61 6.61 -35.96
C ARG A 193 4.03 6.44 -37.35
N GLU A 194 3.51 7.52 -37.94
CA GLU A 194 3.24 7.53 -39.36
C GLU A 194 4.57 7.29 -40.10
N THR A 195 4.68 6.14 -40.75
CA THR A 195 5.81 5.84 -41.62
C THR A 195 5.65 6.71 -42.86
N THR A 196 6.29 7.88 -42.86
CA THR A 196 6.46 8.68 -44.07
C THR A 196 7.45 7.94 -44.95
N TYR A 197 6.92 7.13 -45.88
CA TYR A 197 7.70 6.53 -46.97
C TYR A 197 7.70 7.46 -48.17
#